data_AF-A0A7C4Y354-F1
#
_entry.id   AF-A0A7C4Y354-F1
#
_cell.length_a   1.000
_cell.length_b   1.000
_cell.length_c   1.000
_cell.angle_alpha   90.00
_cell.angle_beta   90.00
_cell.angle_gamma   90.00
#
_symmetry.space_group_name_H-M   'P 1'
#
loop_
_entity.id
_entity.type
_entity.pdbx_description
1 polymer ?
#
loop_
_entity_poly.entity_id
_entity_poly.type
_entity_poly.pdbx_seq_one_letter_code
_entity_poly.pdbx_strand_id
1 'polypeptide(L)'
;MARKLSESGVAKAEWTVEKYYGDFKSVEEIKRKGVKPFEVLKAEKNILLREGIQAIWQLVAGVSGVTPFNASNARIGVGDGTVAASRDQTGLQGTNKYWKLVDSAPVIEEDTGVSPSTYRIVFTATFGSDEANFAWNEMTVVNASNDDGQNLNRLVQSFGTKASGQTWVATCRIRLT
;
A
#
# COMPACT_ATOMS: atom_id res chain seq x y z
N MET A 1 -14.04 -37.05 19.75
CA MET A 1 -13.80 -35.64 20.15
C MET A 1 -14.25 -34.74 19.01
N ALA A 2 -15.18 -33.81 19.26
CA ALA A 2 -15.54 -32.81 18.26
C ALA A 2 -14.33 -31.90 18.01
N ARG A 3 -13.91 -31.74 16.74
CA ARG A 3 -12.89 -30.78 16.36
C ARG A 3 -13.39 -29.40 16.77
N LYS A 4 -12.70 -28.75 17.70
CA LYS A 4 -13.02 -27.37 18.10
C LYS A 4 -12.88 -26.52 16.83
N LEU A 5 -13.96 -25.94 16.35
CA LEU A 5 -13.91 -24.98 15.26
C LEU A 5 -13.05 -23.80 15.74
N SER A 6 -11.92 -23.56 15.08
CA SER A 6 -11.12 -22.36 15.29
C SER A 6 -11.22 -21.52 14.02
N GLU A 7 -11.83 -20.35 14.14
CA GLU A 7 -11.85 -19.34 13.09
C GLU A 7 -10.60 -18.47 13.25
N SER A 8 -9.91 -18.23 12.14
CA SER A 8 -8.78 -17.30 12.07
C SER A 8 -8.83 -16.59 10.73
N GLY A 9 -8.65 -15.27 10.73
CA GLY A 9 -8.38 -14.50 9.52
C GLY A 9 -6.95 -14.00 9.54
N VAL A 10 -6.19 -14.31 8.50
CA VAL A 10 -4.84 -13.79 8.30
C VAL A 10 -4.88 -12.76 7.18
N ALA A 11 -4.49 -11.53 7.49
CA ALA A 11 -4.27 -10.53 6.46
C ALA A 11 -2.98 -10.82 5.70
N LYS A 12 -3.06 -10.86 4.38
CA LYS A 12 -1.91 -10.95 3.48
C LYS A 12 -1.92 -9.72 2.59
N ALA A 13 -0.81 -8.99 2.54
CA ALA A 13 -0.63 -7.96 1.53
C ALA A 13 0.47 -8.33 0.53
N GLU A 14 0.18 -7.98 -0.71
CA GLU A 14 1.06 -8.12 -1.85
C GLU A 14 1.33 -6.72 -2.40
N TRP A 15 2.60 -6.38 -2.49
CA TRP A 15 3.08 -5.12 -3.04
C TRP A 15 3.72 -5.37 -4.40
N THR A 16 3.42 -4.50 -5.35
CA THR A 16 4.11 -4.42 -6.65
C THR A 16 4.57 -2.99 -6.86
N VAL A 17 5.83 -2.83 -7.29
CA VAL A 17 6.36 -1.55 -7.77
C VAL A 17 6.80 -1.74 -9.22
N GLU A 18 6.14 -1.06 -10.13
CA GLU A 18 6.49 -0.99 -11.55
C GLU A 18 7.22 0.31 -11.83
N LYS A 19 8.38 0.24 -12.50
CA LYS A 19 9.26 1.40 -12.72
C LYS A 19 9.38 1.72 -14.20
N TYR A 20 9.27 2.99 -14.55
CA TYR A 20 9.22 3.49 -15.92
C TYR A 20 10.20 4.64 -16.12
N TYR A 21 10.79 4.73 -17.31
CA TYR A 21 11.50 5.93 -17.75
C TYR A 21 10.51 6.96 -18.30
N GLY A 22 10.67 8.21 -17.89
CA GLY A 22 9.78 9.33 -18.25
C GLY A 22 8.94 9.81 -17.08
N ASP A 23 8.19 10.90 -17.32
CA ASP A 23 7.24 11.48 -16.38
C ASP A 23 5.81 11.21 -16.87
N PHE A 24 5.13 10.29 -16.20
CA PHE A 24 3.72 9.98 -16.41
C PHE A 24 2.91 10.36 -15.18
N LYS A 25 1.68 10.82 -15.41
CA LYS A 25 0.78 11.32 -14.36
C LYS A 25 -0.17 10.26 -13.81
N SER A 26 -0.32 9.13 -14.49
CA SER A 26 -1.23 8.05 -14.11
C SER A 26 -0.91 6.72 -14.78
N VAL A 27 -1.43 5.63 -14.21
CA VAL A 27 -1.41 4.30 -14.84
C VAL A 27 -2.17 4.29 -16.17
N GLU A 28 -3.26 5.06 -16.27
CA GLU A 28 -4.06 5.19 -17.50
C GLU A 28 -3.23 5.81 -18.63
N GLU A 29 -2.41 6.81 -18.31
CA GLU A 29 -1.49 7.41 -19.27
C GLU A 29 -0.44 6.39 -19.75
N ILE A 30 0.18 5.65 -18.83
CA ILE A 30 1.17 4.62 -19.14
C ILE A 30 0.58 3.57 -20.08
N LYS A 31 -0.63 3.08 -19.76
CA LYS A 31 -1.37 2.10 -20.57
C LYS A 31 -1.68 2.64 -21.96
N ARG A 32 -2.23 3.87 -22.05
CA ARG A 32 -2.56 4.52 -23.32
C ARG A 32 -1.33 4.70 -24.22
N LYS A 33 -0.17 5.02 -23.64
CA LYS A 33 1.10 5.16 -24.36
C LYS A 33 1.80 3.83 -24.65
N GLY A 34 1.30 2.71 -24.12
CA GLY A 34 1.89 1.38 -24.32
C GLY A 34 3.28 1.22 -23.71
N VAL A 35 3.62 2.00 -22.69
CA VAL A 35 4.96 1.98 -22.07
C VAL A 35 5.05 0.78 -21.14
N LYS A 36 6.11 -0.01 -21.29
CA LYS A 36 6.41 -1.15 -20.42
C LYS A 36 7.34 -0.73 -19.28
N PRO A 37 7.19 -1.30 -18.08
CA PRO A 37 8.14 -1.05 -17.01
C PRO A 37 9.50 -1.62 -17.37
N PHE A 38 10.57 -0.92 -17.01
CA PHE A 38 11.94 -1.43 -17.14
C PHE A 38 12.28 -2.40 -16.01
N GLU A 39 11.57 -2.32 -14.88
CA GLU A 39 11.73 -3.20 -13.74
C GLU A 39 10.40 -3.33 -12.99
N VAL A 40 10.11 -4.54 -12.51
CA VAL A 40 8.96 -4.84 -11.65
C VAL A 40 9.45 -5.58 -10.42
N LEU A 41 9.23 -5.01 -9.24
CA LEU A 41 9.57 -5.62 -7.96
C LEU A 41 8.30 -5.99 -7.21
N LYS A 42 8.33 -7.13 -6.51
CA LYS A 42 7.20 -7.62 -5.71
C LYS A 42 7.63 -7.91 -4.27
N ALA A 43 6.69 -7.79 -3.35
CA ALA A 43 6.86 -8.20 -1.96
C ALA A 43 5.56 -8.82 -1.43
N GLU A 44 5.66 -9.96 -0.77
CA GLU A 44 4.50 -10.71 -0.22
C GLU A 44 4.46 -10.67 1.31
N LYS A 45 5.23 -9.76 1.91
CA LYS A 45 5.35 -9.64 3.37
C LYS A 45 4.91 -8.25 3.79
N ASN A 46 4.00 -8.19 4.73
CA ASN A 46 3.70 -6.98 5.49
C ASN A 46 3.15 -7.38 6.85
N ILE A 47 3.07 -6.41 7.74
CA ILE A 47 2.30 -6.55 8.97
C ILE A 47 1.18 -5.52 8.97
N LEU A 48 -0.01 -5.91 9.41
CA LEU A 48 -1.02 -4.92 9.77
C LEU A 48 -0.57 -4.20 11.05
N LEU A 49 -0.76 -2.89 11.08
CA LEU A 49 -0.51 -2.09 12.28
C LEU A 49 -1.77 -2.05 13.15
N ARG A 50 -1.60 -1.91 14.47
CA ARG A 50 -2.74 -1.91 15.40
C ARG A 50 -3.72 -0.78 15.11
N GLU A 51 -3.22 0.40 14.76
CA GLU A 51 -4.06 1.54 14.39
C GLU A 51 -4.90 1.26 13.13
N GLY A 52 -4.33 0.57 12.15
CA GLY A 52 -5.02 0.13 10.95
C GLY A 52 -6.12 -0.88 11.25
N ILE A 53 -5.82 -1.88 12.09
CA ILE A 53 -6.82 -2.86 12.54
C ILE A 53 -7.97 -2.15 13.29
N GLN A 54 -7.65 -1.20 14.17
CA GLN A 54 -8.65 -0.42 14.88
C GLN A 54 -9.51 0.40 13.91
N ALA A 55 -8.90 1.09 12.95
CA ALA A 55 -9.61 1.89 11.95
C ALA A 55 -10.57 1.04 11.12
N ILE A 56 -10.17 -0.18 10.71
CA ILE A 56 -11.04 -1.12 10.00
C ILE A 56 -12.31 -1.39 10.82
N TRP A 57 -12.17 -1.74 12.10
CA TRP A 57 -13.33 -2.06 12.94
C TRP A 57 -14.20 -0.85 13.24
N GLN A 58 -13.59 0.32 13.42
CA GLN A 58 -14.34 1.56 13.60
C GLN A 58 -15.17 1.91 12.36
N LEU A 59 -14.62 1.73 11.16
CA LEU A 59 -15.34 1.92 9.90
C LEU A 59 -16.48 0.91 9.73
N VAL A 60 -16.23 -0.37 10.04
CA VAL A 60 -17.27 -1.42 10.02
C VAL A 60 -18.40 -1.13 11.01
N ALA A 61 -18.06 -0.63 12.21
CA ALA A 61 -19.03 -0.27 13.23
C ALA A 61 -19.75 1.06 12.95
N GLY A 62 -19.38 1.79 11.89
CA GLY A 62 -19.98 3.09 11.55
C GLY A 62 -19.65 4.19 12.57
N VAL A 63 -18.51 4.11 13.24
CA VAL A 63 -18.07 5.14 14.20
C VAL A 63 -17.88 6.46 13.47
N SER A 64 -18.53 7.53 13.96
CA SER A 64 -18.45 8.86 13.36
C SER A 64 -17.05 9.48 13.52
N GLY A 65 -16.64 10.30 12.54
CA GLY A 65 -15.37 11.02 12.58
C GLY A 65 -14.12 10.20 12.23
N VAL A 66 -14.29 8.93 11.85
CA VAL A 66 -13.17 8.08 11.39
C VAL A 66 -12.89 8.37 9.92
N THR A 67 -11.65 8.70 9.59
CA THR A 67 -11.24 8.97 8.21
C THR A 67 -11.22 7.68 7.40
N PRO A 68 -12.03 7.55 6.34
CA PRO A 68 -12.02 6.35 5.50
C PRO A 68 -10.82 6.34 4.56
N PHE A 69 -10.36 5.16 4.16
CA PHE A 69 -9.37 4.97 3.09
C PHE A 69 -10.06 5.05 1.71
N ASN A 70 -10.47 6.25 1.31
CA ASN A 70 -11.16 6.52 0.03
C ASN A 70 -10.25 7.30 -0.95
N ALA A 71 -10.80 7.68 -2.11
CA ALA A 71 -10.07 8.44 -3.15
C ALA A 71 -9.46 9.77 -2.66
N SER A 72 -9.99 10.37 -1.59
CA SER A 72 -9.52 11.67 -1.07
C SER A 72 -8.47 11.52 0.04
N ASN A 73 -8.44 10.37 0.71
CA ASN A 73 -7.68 10.18 1.94
C ASN A 73 -6.63 9.07 1.82
N ALA A 74 -6.91 7.99 1.08
CA ALA A 74 -6.01 6.86 0.95
C ALA A 74 -4.73 7.26 0.22
N ARG A 75 -3.59 6.93 0.80
CA ARG A 75 -2.28 7.22 0.25
C ARG A 75 -1.36 6.02 0.38
N ILE A 76 -0.46 5.88 -0.57
CA ILE A 76 0.71 5.03 -0.40
C ILE A 76 1.85 5.90 0.13
N GLY A 77 2.30 5.58 1.34
CA GLY A 77 3.50 6.14 1.92
C GLY A 77 4.73 5.33 1.55
N VAL A 78 5.83 6.01 1.23
CA VAL A 78 7.15 5.41 0.98
C VAL A 78 8.21 6.11 1.84
N GLY A 79 9.16 5.36 2.35
CA GLY A 79 10.23 5.87 3.19
C GLY A 79 11.53 5.10 3.04
N ASP A 80 12.62 5.64 3.60
CA ASP A 80 13.95 5.05 3.58
C ASP A 80 14.31 4.23 4.84
N GLY A 81 13.35 4.08 5.77
CA GLY A 81 13.54 3.35 7.02
C GLY A 81 13.75 1.84 6.84
N THR A 82 14.66 1.28 7.63
CA THR A 82 15.04 -0.15 7.59
C THR A 82 14.68 -0.90 8.88
N VAL A 83 14.17 -0.20 9.88
CA VAL A 83 13.72 -0.80 11.15
C VAL A 83 12.63 -1.82 10.85
N ALA A 84 12.78 -3.05 11.36
CA ALA A 84 11.82 -4.13 11.15
C ALA A 84 10.37 -3.70 11.47
N ALA A 85 9.42 -4.22 10.70
CA ALA A 85 8.00 -3.91 10.89
C ALA A 85 7.49 -4.49 12.21
N SER A 86 6.87 -3.64 13.03
CA SER A 86 6.21 -4.01 14.29
C SER A 86 4.79 -3.48 14.30
N ARG A 87 3.86 -4.24 14.90
CA ARG A 87 2.43 -3.86 14.96
C ARG A 87 2.16 -2.58 15.75
N ASP A 88 3.08 -2.21 16.62
CA ASP A 88 2.93 -1.06 17.52
C ASP A 88 3.47 0.24 16.91
N GLN A 89 4.02 0.19 15.68
CA GLN A 89 4.39 1.39 14.93
C GLN A 89 3.14 2.08 14.38
N THR A 90 3.21 3.40 14.26
CA THR A 90 2.10 4.27 13.80
C THR A 90 2.46 5.00 12.50
N GLY A 91 3.32 4.41 11.68
CA GLY A 91 3.81 5.07 10.46
C GLY A 91 5.17 4.59 9.98
N LEU A 92 5.68 5.31 8.99
CA LEU A 92 7.01 5.09 8.42
C LEU A 92 8.10 5.46 9.44
N GLN A 93 9.27 4.82 9.36
CA GLN A 93 10.35 4.96 10.34
C GLN A 93 11.59 5.67 9.78
N GLY A 94 11.59 5.98 8.48
CA GLY A 94 12.66 6.64 7.75
C GLY A 94 12.82 8.10 8.10
N THR A 95 13.87 8.71 7.56
CA THR A 95 14.06 10.17 7.60
C THR A 95 13.41 10.80 6.37
N ASN A 96 13.64 10.24 5.18
CA ASN A 96 12.92 10.65 3.98
C ASN A 96 11.60 9.89 3.88
N LYS A 97 10.50 10.63 3.74
CA LYS A 97 9.14 10.09 3.66
C LYS A 97 8.33 10.86 2.62
N TYR A 98 7.40 10.18 1.95
CA TYR A 98 6.47 10.79 1.02
C TYR A 98 5.16 10.01 0.98
N TRP A 99 4.02 10.70 0.95
CA TRP A 99 2.67 10.09 0.94
C TRP A 99 1.89 10.52 -0.31
N LYS A 100 1.85 9.63 -1.30
CA LYS A 100 1.18 9.88 -2.56
C LYS A 100 -0.27 9.44 -2.47
N LEU A 101 -1.20 10.36 -2.78
CA LEU A 101 -2.62 10.04 -2.91
C LEU A 101 -2.81 8.94 -3.96
N VAL A 102 -3.74 8.01 -3.70
CA VAL A 102 -4.10 6.99 -4.69
C VAL A 102 -4.61 7.62 -5.99
N ASP A 103 -4.38 6.96 -7.11
CA ASP A 103 -4.76 7.44 -8.44
C ASP A 103 -6.28 7.48 -8.61
N SER A 104 -7.01 6.61 -7.92
CA SER A 104 -8.47 6.54 -7.92
C SER A 104 -8.99 5.89 -6.63
N ALA A 105 -10.32 5.81 -6.48
CA ALA A 105 -10.94 5.14 -5.35
C ALA A 105 -10.42 3.70 -5.21
N PRO A 106 -10.02 3.25 -4.00
CA PRO A 106 -9.58 1.87 -3.79
C PRO A 106 -10.65 0.87 -4.25
N VAL A 107 -10.22 -0.15 -4.98
CA VAL A 107 -11.12 -1.14 -5.60
C VAL A 107 -11.22 -2.37 -4.71
N ILE A 108 -12.45 -2.82 -4.45
CA ILE A 108 -12.72 -4.12 -3.82
C ILE A 108 -13.10 -5.09 -4.93
N GLU A 109 -12.38 -6.19 -5.04
CA GLU A 109 -12.57 -7.18 -6.11
C GLU A 109 -12.38 -8.61 -5.59
N GLU A 110 -12.97 -9.58 -6.31
CA GLU A 110 -12.72 -11.00 -6.07
C GLU A 110 -11.28 -11.34 -6.49
N ASP A 111 -10.53 -11.96 -5.58
CA ASP A 111 -9.22 -12.53 -5.83
C ASP A 111 -9.37 -14.01 -6.22
N THR A 112 -9.43 -14.25 -7.52
CA THR A 112 -9.48 -15.59 -8.12
C THR A 112 -8.09 -16.21 -8.33
N GLY A 113 -7.01 -15.48 -8.01
CA GLY A 113 -5.64 -15.98 -8.11
C GLY A 113 -5.25 -16.95 -6.99
N VAL A 114 -6.15 -17.21 -6.04
CA VAL A 114 -5.93 -17.99 -4.83
C VAL A 114 -7.06 -19.00 -4.63
N SER A 115 -6.79 -20.09 -3.90
CA SER A 115 -7.76 -21.16 -3.66
C SER A 115 -7.92 -21.42 -2.15
N PRO A 116 -9.15 -21.34 -1.59
CA PRO A 116 -10.37 -20.84 -2.23
C PRO A 116 -10.26 -19.37 -2.65
N SER A 117 -11.09 -18.91 -3.59
CA SER A 117 -11.16 -17.48 -3.93
C SER A 117 -11.63 -16.69 -2.71
N THR A 118 -11.21 -15.42 -2.64
CA THR A 118 -11.55 -14.51 -1.55
C THR A 118 -11.75 -13.10 -2.11
N TYR A 119 -11.93 -12.09 -1.25
CA TYR A 119 -11.94 -10.69 -1.65
C TYR A 119 -10.65 -9.98 -1.25
N ARG A 120 -10.26 -8.99 -2.04
CA ARG A 120 -9.15 -8.10 -1.75
C ARG A 120 -9.53 -6.64 -2.01
N ILE A 121 -8.83 -5.74 -1.32
CA ILE A 121 -8.82 -4.31 -1.62
C ILE A 121 -7.51 -3.93 -2.30
N VAL A 122 -7.57 -3.04 -3.29
CA VAL A 122 -6.44 -2.60 -4.11
C VAL A 122 -6.25 -1.09 -4.00
N PHE A 123 -5.03 -0.68 -3.64
CA PHE A 123 -4.58 0.71 -3.61
C PHE A 123 -3.48 0.88 -4.64
N THR A 124 -3.58 1.90 -5.49
CA THR A 124 -2.58 2.20 -6.52
C THR A 124 -2.22 3.68 -6.49
N ALA A 125 -0.93 4.00 -6.56
CA ALA A 125 -0.44 5.38 -6.61
C ALA A 125 0.73 5.51 -7.60
N THR A 126 0.67 6.52 -8.46
CA THR A 126 1.69 6.85 -9.47
C THR A 126 2.57 8.00 -9.02
N PHE A 127 3.84 7.73 -8.72
CA PHE A 127 4.84 8.72 -8.28
C PHE A 127 5.58 9.26 -9.52
N GLY A 128 5.36 10.54 -9.84
CA GLY A 128 5.95 11.21 -11.00
C GLY A 128 7.44 11.53 -10.85
N SER A 129 8.03 12.17 -11.86
CA SER A 129 9.48 12.44 -11.94
C SER A 129 10.07 13.06 -10.67
N ASP A 130 9.40 14.04 -10.09
CA ASP A 130 9.99 14.86 -9.02
C ASP A 130 9.55 14.43 -7.61
N GLU A 131 8.85 13.30 -7.53
CA GLU A 131 8.29 12.79 -6.27
C GLU A 131 9.13 11.64 -5.73
N ALA A 132 9.37 11.68 -4.42
CA ALA A 132 10.02 10.62 -3.65
C ALA A 132 11.35 10.10 -4.24
N ASN A 133 12.21 11.02 -4.69
CA ASN A 133 13.53 10.71 -5.28
C ASN A 133 14.58 10.36 -4.21
N PHE A 134 14.35 9.25 -3.52
CA PHE A 134 15.21 8.69 -2.48
C PHE A 134 15.06 7.15 -2.45
N ALA A 135 15.76 6.48 -1.55
CA ALA A 135 15.67 5.03 -1.39
C ALA A 135 14.32 4.61 -0.81
N TRP A 136 13.59 3.73 -1.50
CA TRP A 136 12.34 3.16 -1.00
C TRP A 136 12.65 1.85 -0.28
N ASN A 137 12.70 1.89 1.05
CA ASN A 137 13.01 0.73 1.90
C ASN A 137 11.83 0.29 2.76
N GLU A 138 10.77 1.09 2.82
CA GLU A 138 9.55 0.78 3.52
C GLU A 138 8.33 1.41 2.84
N MET A 139 7.17 0.80 3.05
CA MET A 139 5.90 1.25 2.48
C MET A 139 4.73 1.05 3.45
N THR A 140 3.72 1.89 3.32
CA THR A 140 2.46 1.86 4.08
C THR A 140 1.28 2.27 3.21
N VAL A 141 0.09 1.80 3.52
CA VAL A 141 -1.16 2.46 3.13
C VAL A 141 -1.68 3.25 4.32
N VAL A 142 -1.88 4.56 4.16
CA VAL A 142 -2.34 5.48 5.21
C VAL A 142 -3.54 6.29 4.72
N ASN A 143 -4.36 6.83 5.62
CA ASN A 143 -5.50 7.69 5.29
C ASN A 143 -5.22 9.20 5.49
N ALA A 144 -3.94 9.61 5.48
CA ALA A 144 -3.51 11.01 5.62
C ALA A 144 -2.24 11.28 4.79
N SER A 145 -1.83 12.55 4.69
CA SER A 145 -0.61 12.98 4.00
C SER A 145 0.66 12.94 4.87
N ASN A 146 0.61 12.26 6.01
CA ASN A 146 1.68 12.14 6.99
C ASN A 146 1.43 10.91 7.89
N ASP A 147 2.27 10.72 8.92
CA ASP A 147 2.14 9.65 9.91
C ASP A 147 1.09 9.92 11.02
N ASP A 148 0.37 11.05 11.00
CA ASP A 148 -0.70 11.32 11.98
C ASP A 148 -2.02 10.62 11.59
N GLY A 149 -2.11 10.11 10.36
CA GLY A 149 -3.20 9.24 9.92
C GLY A 149 -3.06 7.82 10.46
N GLN A 150 -4.08 7.01 10.22
CA GLN A 150 -4.04 5.58 10.53
C GLN A 150 -3.38 4.83 9.38
N ASN A 151 -2.29 4.13 9.66
CA ASN A 151 -1.62 3.26 8.72
C ASN A 151 -2.22 1.84 8.79
N LEU A 152 -2.68 1.31 7.65
CA LEU A 152 -3.20 -0.05 7.57
C LEU A 152 -2.10 -1.08 7.81
N ASN A 153 -0.95 -0.86 7.20
CA ASN A 153 0.13 -1.83 7.17
C ASN A 153 1.50 -1.18 7.08
N ARG A 154 2.53 -1.96 7.39
CA ARG A 154 3.91 -1.60 7.07
C ARG A 154 4.64 -2.78 6.44
N LEU A 155 5.36 -2.50 5.37
CA LEU A 155 6.33 -3.38 4.72
C LEU A 155 7.72 -2.75 4.86
N VAL A 156 8.74 -3.58 5.06
CA VAL A 156 10.16 -3.19 5.00
C VAL A 156 10.84 -4.09 3.99
N GLN A 157 11.19 -3.52 2.84
CA GLN A 157 11.91 -4.16 1.75
C GLN A 157 12.50 -3.07 0.86
N SER A 158 13.72 -3.27 0.36
CA SER A 158 14.28 -2.35 -0.62
C SER A 158 13.62 -2.53 -1.98
N PHE A 159 13.14 -1.42 -2.53
CA PHE A 159 12.69 -1.28 -3.91
C PHE A 159 13.70 -0.48 -4.75
N GLY A 160 14.88 -0.17 -4.20
CA GLY A 160 15.90 0.66 -4.84
C GLY A 160 15.71 2.17 -4.60
N THR A 161 16.49 2.98 -5.32
CA THR A 161 16.43 4.44 -5.25
C THR A 161 15.73 4.99 -6.47
N LYS A 162 14.66 5.75 -6.26
CA LYS A 162 13.96 6.44 -7.34
C LYS A 162 14.75 7.69 -7.75
N ALA A 163 14.93 7.88 -9.05
CA ALA A 163 15.60 9.04 -9.61
C ALA A 163 14.61 9.96 -10.33
N SER A 164 15.00 11.23 -10.50
CA SER A 164 14.28 12.16 -11.38
C SER A 164 14.30 11.65 -12.83
N GLY A 165 13.24 11.97 -13.58
CA GLY A 165 12.99 11.40 -14.91
C GLY A 165 12.44 9.98 -14.89
N GLN A 166 12.05 9.45 -13.72
CA GLN A 166 11.37 8.16 -13.59
C GLN A 166 9.98 8.31 -12.99
N THR A 167 9.06 7.48 -13.44
CA THR A 167 7.76 7.26 -12.80
C THR A 167 7.72 5.88 -12.17
N TRP A 168 7.30 5.80 -10.92
CA TRP A 168 7.13 4.52 -10.22
C TRP A 168 5.67 4.37 -9.83
N VAL A 169 5.05 3.24 -10.16
CA VAL A 169 3.68 2.90 -9.78
C VAL A 169 3.75 1.87 -8.66
N ALA A 170 3.24 2.25 -7.49
CA ALA A 170 3.09 1.34 -6.36
C ALA A 170 1.66 0.81 -6.32
N THR A 171 1.51 -0.50 -6.12
CA THR A 171 0.21 -1.14 -5.86
C THR A 171 0.28 -1.99 -4.60
N CYS A 172 -0.64 -1.78 -3.66
CA CYS A 172 -0.87 -2.64 -2.51
C CYS A 172 -2.19 -3.40 -2.68
N ARG A 173 -2.15 -4.72 -2.53
CA ARG A 173 -3.33 -5.59 -2.49
C ARG A 173 -3.41 -6.23 -1.13
N ILE A 174 -4.54 -6.10 -0.44
CA ILE A 174 -4.73 -6.71 0.90
C ILE A 174 -5.94 -7.64 0.85
N ARG A 175 -5.76 -8.87 1.30
CA ARG A 175 -6.82 -9.90 1.43
C ARG A 175 -6.82 -10.51 2.82
N LEU A 176 -7.96 -11.06 3.22
CA LEU A 176 -8.10 -11.91 4.39
C LEU A 176 -8.20 -13.38 3.93
N THR A 177 -7.41 -14.26 4.53
CA THR A 177 -7.37 -15.71 4.23
C THR A 177 -7.54 -16.55 5.48
#